data_AF-A0A7V8XUJ1-F1
#
_entry.id   AF-A0A7V8XUJ1-F1
#
_cell.length_a   1.000
_cell.length_b   1.000
_cell.length_c   1.000
_cell.angle_alpha   90.00
_cell.angle_beta   90.00
_cell.angle_gamma   90.00
#
_symmetry.space_group_name_H-M   'P 1'
#
loop_
_entity.id
_entity.type
_entity.pdbx_description
1 polymer ?
#
loop_
_entity_poly.entity_id
_entity_poly.type
_entity_poly.pdbx_seq_one_letter_code
_entity_poly.pdbx_strand_id
1 'polypeptide(L)'
;MALSYVMTASWGAAQPAAHHLLNIAIHAGNGLLVMGIARTGAGLSRMAAAFAAVVFVLLPVHAESVAWITGRVDSMPTLFYLAAFLAYARWREGRPGAYAWSLTWFFVALFSKQNTITLPAALIAYDLVRLRRMPRPSWSWARPYVPFVVMTCGFLALRYVVVGTVVRENQLNVTELRGFLDVVIHHTQRTVFGHLSAVKPIEWALAGILAAVSVLAFVRLDPAERRSLGSAAIFFGLVWWILGVAPVVVAGYESPRHVYLAAVAWAMVLGLSVQMLASGAGAARKYAAVATAAVIVAAYSVQLFAVVGGWNVSAAISKTAVARLELEALATPPGSLVIVGVPISSWEWAAPFMAQPPYTRTDLTQRVYIVTPWRLHCCRGQWLAHTRRTLEEWNARRPPTPIVALAFDPRTGAVSRLTDAEYPGLRTLVPALREIDSLEALDRSLLRMLDQLVTRQLPR
;
A
#
# COMPACT_ATOMS: atom_id res chain seq x y z
N MET A 1 1.16 2.77 15.28
CA MET A 1 0.87 3.54 14.03
C MET A 1 0.42 4.97 14.30
N ALA A 2 -0.61 5.22 15.10
CA ALA A 2 -1.06 6.59 15.42
C ALA A 2 0.07 7.51 15.90
N LEU A 3 0.92 7.00 16.81
CA LEU A 3 2.10 7.74 17.31
C LEU A 3 3.02 8.22 16.18
N SER A 4 3.21 7.43 15.11
CA SER A 4 4.10 7.85 14.02
C SER A 4 3.52 9.01 13.21
N TYR A 5 2.19 9.14 13.12
CA TYR A 5 1.55 10.30 12.52
C TYR A 5 1.67 11.53 13.40
N VAL A 6 1.45 11.40 14.72
CA VAL A 6 1.62 12.50 15.69
C VAL A 6 3.05 13.04 15.64
N MET A 7 4.05 12.15 15.63
CA MET A 7 5.46 12.54 15.50
C MET A 7 5.73 13.29 14.19
N THR A 8 5.28 12.77 13.04
CA THR A 8 5.51 13.47 11.76
C THR A 8 4.73 14.77 11.65
N ALA A 9 3.53 14.85 12.23
CA ALA A 9 2.72 16.08 12.23
C ALA A 9 3.36 17.19 13.07
N SER A 10 4.16 16.85 14.09
CA SER A 10 4.95 17.84 14.86
C SER A 10 5.98 18.60 14.03
N TRP A 11 6.38 18.05 12.86
CA TRP A 11 7.28 18.71 11.91
C TRP A 11 6.51 19.51 10.83
N GLY A 12 5.18 19.56 10.94
CA GLY A 12 4.29 20.28 10.03
C GLY A 12 3.12 19.38 9.60
N ALA A 13 1.93 19.61 10.18
CA ALA A 13 0.74 18.79 9.92
C ALA A 13 0.32 18.73 8.43
N ALA A 14 0.63 19.78 7.65
CA ALA A 14 0.38 19.85 6.21
C ALA A 14 1.58 19.45 5.34
N GLN A 15 2.75 19.20 5.92
CA GLN A 15 3.98 19.03 5.16
C GLN A 15 4.18 17.56 4.80
N PRO A 16 3.98 17.16 3.52
CA PRO A 16 4.08 15.75 3.13
C PRO A 16 5.51 15.21 3.21
N ALA A 17 6.52 16.10 3.22
CA ALA A 17 7.94 15.73 3.20
C ALA A 17 8.34 14.86 4.40
N ALA A 18 7.95 15.24 5.62
CA ALA A 18 8.23 14.46 6.83
C ALA A 18 7.60 13.05 6.75
N HIS A 19 6.39 12.97 6.17
CA HIS A 19 5.71 11.69 6.00
C HIS A 19 6.41 10.79 4.99
N HIS A 20 6.80 11.32 3.83
CA HIS A 20 7.53 10.54 2.82
C HIS A 20 8.91 10.10 3.32
N LEU A 21 9.65 11.00 4.00
CA LEU A 21 10.96 10.66 4.55
C LEU A 21 10.88 9.49 5.53
N LEU A 22 9.89 9.49 6.42
CA LEU A 22 9.68 8.37 7.34
C LEU A 22 9.29 7.08 6.60
N ASN A 23 8.43 7.17 5.58
CA ASN A 23 8.06 5.99 4.78
C ASN A 23 9.29 5.38 4.07
N ILE A 24 10.14 6.24 3.48
CA ILE A 24 11.40 5.83 2.83
C ILE A 24 12.36 5.22 3.85
N ALA A 25 12.51 5.82 5.03
CA ALA A 25 13.37 5.30 6.09
C ALA A 25 12.90 3.92 6.59
N ILE A 26 11.59 3.74 6.79
CA ILE A 26 10.99 2.45 7.14
C ILE A 26 11.23 1.42 6.03
N HIS A 27 11.07 1.81 4.77
CA HIS A 27 11.29 0.91 3.63
C HIS A 27 12.76 0.48 3.50
N ALA A 28 13.70 1.42 3.65
CA ALA A 28 15.13 1.13 3.68
C ALA A 28 15.48 0.21 4.86
N GLY A 29 14.91 0.46 6.04
CA GLY A 29 15.04 -0.41 7.21
C GLY A 29 14.56 -1.83 6.95
N ASN A 30 13.42 -2.00 6.27
CA ASN A 30 12.94 -3.31 5.83
C ASN A 30 13.94 -4.01 4.89
N GLY A 31 14.50 -3.29 3.90
CA GLY A 31 15.55 -3.83 3.02
C GLY A 31 16.78 -4.33 3.78
N LEU A 32 17.26 -3.57 4.77
CA LEU A 32 18.38 -3.97 5.62
C LEU A 32 18.05 -5.21 6.47
N LEU A 33 16.82 -5.31 6.98
CA LEU A 33 16.36 -6.50 7.69
C LEU A 33 16.26 -7.72 6.76
N VAL A 34 15.78 -7.56 5.52
CA VAL A 34 15.80 -8.62 4.51
C VAL A 34 17.24 -9.07 4.24
N MET A 35 18.20 -8.16 4.11
CA MET A 35 19.62 -8.52 3.98
C MET A 35 20.10 -9.34 5.19
N GLY A 36 19.75 -8.89 6.41
CA GLY A 36 20.10 -9.59 7.65
C GLY A 36 19.50 -11.00 7.71
N ILE A 37 18.23 -11.16 7.33
CA ILE A 37 17.52 -12.45 7.26
C ILE A 37 18.13 -13.34 6.18
N ALA A 38 18.49 -12.79 5.03
CA ALA A 38 19.18 -13.53 3.98
C ALA A 38 20.55 -14.05 4.45
N ARG A 39 21.31 -13.26 5.21
CA ARG A 39 22.61 -13.65 5.77
C ARG A 39 22.48 -14.69 6.89
N THR A 40 21.73 -14.36 7.94
CA THR A 40 21.63 -15.16 9.18
C THR A 40 20.58 -16.25 9.03
N GLY A 41 19.38 -15.91 8.57
CA GLY A 41 18.27 -16.84 8.48
C GLY A 41 18.43 -17.87 7.36
N ALA A 42 18.76 -17.43 6.14
CA ALA A 42 18.90 -18.29 4.98
C ALA A 42 20.32 -18.85 4.82
N GLY A 43 21.35 -18.14 5.27
CA GLY A 43 22.76 -18.55 5.11
C GLY A 43 23.36 -18.15 3.76
N LEU A 44 22.82 -17.13 3.08
CA LEU A 44 23.32 -16.67 1.78
C LEU A 44 24.64 -15.92 1.93
N SER A 45 25.45 -15.89 0.86
CA SER A 45 26.63 -15.02 0.75
C SER A 45 26.26 -13.53 0.86
N ARG A 46 27.26 -12.66 1.13
CA ARG A 46 27.03 -11.21 1.21
C ARG A 46 26.42 -10.63 -0.06
N MET A 47 26.91 -11.08 -1.22
CA MET A 47 26.42 -10.65 -2.53
C MET A 47 24.97 -11.05 -2.75
N ALA A 48 24.62 -12.32 -2.55
CA ALA A 48 23.26 -12.82 -2.72
C ALA A 48 22.26 -12.19 -1.73
N ALA A 49 22.69 -11.96 -0.48
CA ALA A 49 21.88 -11.26 0.51
C ALA A 49 21.68 -9.77 0.18
N ALA A 50 22.71 -9.08 -0.29
CA ALA A 50 22.59 -7.69 -0.74
C ALA A 50 21.66 -7.60 -1.95
N PHE A 51 21.77 -8.54 -2.90
CA PHE A 51 20.88 -8.61 -4.05
C PHE A 51 19.42 -8.81 -3.63
N ALA A 52 19.13 -9.75 -2.72
CA ALA A 52 17.76 -9.93 -2.18
C ALA A 52 17.21 -8.63 -1.57
N ALA A 53 18.02 -7.91 -0.79
CA ALA A 53 17.61 -6.65 -0.19
C ALA A 53 17.34 -5.54 -1.22
N VAL A 54 18.22 -5.40 -2.22
CA VAL A 54 18.06 -4.43 -3.31
C VAL A 54 16.81 -4.74 -4.13
N VAL A 55 16.61 -6.01 -4.51
CA VAL A 55 15.39 -6.46 -5.19
C VAL A 55 14.17 -6.08 -4.37
N PHE A 56 14.13 -6.45 -3.07
CA PHE A 56 13.01 -6.11 -2.19
C PHE A 56 12.71 -4.62 -2.20
N VAL A 57 13.71 -3.74 -2.08
CA VAL A 57 13.48 -2.28 -2.09
C VAL A 57 13.01 -1.76 -3.46
N LEU A 58 13.34 -2.44 -4.55
CA LEU A 58 12.99 -2.00 -5.90
C LEU A 58 11.69 -2.61 -6.44
N LEU A 59 11.04 -3.53 -5.72
CA LEU A 59 9.82 -4.16 -6.20
C LEU A 59 8.70 -3.13 -6.42
N PRO A 60 8.16 -3.00 -7.64
CA PRO A 60 7.12 -2.00 -7.94
C PRO A 60 5.84 -2.15 -7.11
N VAL A 61 5.55 -3.37 -6.63
CA VAL A 61 4.41 -3.67 -5.75
C VAL A 61 4.45 -2.87 -4.43
N HIS A 62 5.63 -2.38 -4.02
CA HIS A 62 5.79 -1.57 -2.81
C HIS A 62 5.53 -0.07 -3.04
N ALA A 63 5.39 0.38 -4.29
CA ALA A 63 5.26 1.80 -4.61
C ALA A 63 4.13 2.46 -3.82
N GLU A 64 2.96 1.81 -3.72
CA GLU A 64 1.83 2.32 -2.93
C GLU A 64 2.17 2.44 -1.44
N SER A 65 2.88 1.46 -0.86
CA SER A 65 3.25 1.51 0.57
C SER A 65 4.25 2.61 0.91
N VAL A 66 5.00 3.10 -0.08
CA VAL A 66 6.07 4.10 0.11
C VAL A 66 5.61 5.49 -0.34
N ALA A 67 5.02 5.60 -1.54
CA ALA A 67 4.58 6.84 -2.14
C ALA A 67 3.32 7.39 -1.46
N TRP A 68 2.39 6.54 -1.03
CA TRP A 68 1.22 7.00 -0.29
C TRP A 68 1.60 7.35 1.15
N ILE A 69 1.25 8.55 1.61
CA ILE A 69 1.58 9.03 2.98
C ILE A 69 1.12 8.02 4.03
N THR A 70 -0.12 7.53 3.90
CA THR A 70 -0.67 6.54 4.82
C THR A 70 -0.29 5.09 4.49
N GLY A 71 0.45 4.86 3.39
CA GLY A 71 0.92 3.54 2.96
C GLY A 71 1.84 2.83 3.96
N ARG A 72 2.42 3.57 4.93
CA ARG A 72 3.18 2.99 6.06
C ARG A 72 2.40 1.98 6.90
N VAL A 73 1.08 1.89 6.68
CA VAL A 73 0.23 0.92 7.35
C VAL A 73 0.67 -0.53 7.14
N ASP A 74 1.38 -0.85 6.06
CA ASP A 74 1.93 -2.18 5.79
C ASP A 74 3.44 -2.29 6.00
N SER A 75 4.20 -1.25 5.68
CA SER A 75 5.67 -1.29 5.79
C SER A 75 6.17 -1.23 7.23
N MET A 76 5.47 -0.49 8.11
CA MET A 76 5.83 -0.37 9.53
C MET A 76 5.63 -1.69 10.32
N PRO A 77 4.47 -2.38 10.26
CA PRO A 77 4.35 -3.69 10.90
C PRO A 77 5.31 -4.73 10.30
N THR A 78 5.60 -4.65 9.00
CA THR A 78 6.62 -5.50 8.35
C THR A 78 8.00 -5.27 8.97
N LEU A 79 8.39 -4.03 9.26
CA LEU A 79 9.67 -3.70 9.89
C LEU A 79 9.82 -4.43 11.23
N PHE A 80 8.81 -4.35 12.08
CA PHE A 80 8.84 -5.02 13.38
C PHE A 80 8.74 -6.54 13.26
N TYR A 81 7.97 -7.05 12.30
CA TYR A 81 7.89 -8.49 12.01
C TYR A 81 9.27 -9.05 11.59
N LEU A 82 9.94 -8.39 10.65
CA LEU A 82 11.27 -8.80 10.17
C LEU A 82 12.33 -8.64 11.26
N ALA A 83 12.27 -7.58 12.07
CA ALA A 83 13.18 -7.38 13.19
C ALA A 83 13.01 -8.49 14.24
N ALA A 84 11.76 -8.86 14.55
CA ALA A 84 11.45 -9.95 15.46
C ALA A 84 11.97 -11.30 14.92
N PHE A 85 11.72 -11.58 13.64
CA PHE A 85 12.20 -12.79 12.97
C PHE A 85 13.74 -12.86 12.94
N LEU A 86 14.42 -11.79 12.56
CA LEU A 86 15.89 -11.74 12.51
C LEU A 86 16.50 -11.92 13.91
N ALA A 87 15.92 -11.30 14.93
CA ALA A 87 16.36 -11.45 16.31
C ALA A 87 16.17 -12.92 16.79
N TYR A 88 15.06 -13.56 16.41
CA TYR A 88 14.85 -14.98 16.67
C TYR A 88 15.89 -15.87 15.98
N ALA A 89 16.18 -15.64 14.70
CA ALA A 89 17.19 -16.38 13.96
C ALA A 89 18.58 -16.23 14.59
N ARG A 90 18.97 -15.02 15.01
CA ARG A 90 20.24 -14.77 15.73
C ARG A 90 20.29 -15.46 17.08
N TRP A 91 19.16 -15.52 17.78
CA TRP A 91 19.09 -16.29 19.02
C TRP A 91 19.34 -17.78 18.78
N ARG A 92 18.78 -18.33 17.68
CA ARG A 92 19.04 -19.71 17.25
C ARG A 92 20.50 -19.97 16.87
N GLU A 93 21.23 -18.94 16.41
CA GLU A 93 22.69 -18.97 16.19
C GLU A 93 23.53 -18.83 17.48
N GLY A 94 22.91 -18.75 18.66
CA GLY A 94 23.63 -18.69 19.94
C GLY A 94 23.81 -17.29 20.53
N ARG A 95 23.00 -16.29 20.11
CA ARG A 95 22.96 -14.95 20.71
C ARG A 95 21.82 -14.86 21.75
N PRO A 96 22.02 -15.19 23.03
CA PRO A 96 20.92 -15.30 24.02
C PRO A 96 20.06 -14.03 24.14
N GLY A 97 20.69 -12.85 24.18
CA GLY A 97 19.97 -11.57 24.28
C GLY A 97 19.05 -11.23 23.10
N ALA A 98 19.22 -11.89 21.95
CA ALA A 98 18.38 -11.64 20.78
C ALA A 98 16.95 -12.18 20.94
N TYR A 99 16.71 -13.13 21.85
CA TYR A 99 15.36 -13.65 22.10
C TYR A 99 14.44 -12.58 22.72
N ALA A 100 14.94 -11.84 23.71
CA ALA A 100 14.19 -10.74 24.33
C ALA A 100 13.82 -9.66 23.29
N TRP A 101 14.76 -9.30 22.42
CA TRP A 101 14.49 -8.39 21.30
C TRP A 101 13.43 -8.93 20.33
N SER A 102 13.44 -10.25 20.07
CA SER A 102 12.41 -10.87 19.23
C SER A 102 11.01 -10.69 19.81
N LEU A 103 10.85 -10.89 21.12
CA LEU A 103 9.59 -10.67 21.83
C LEU A 103 9.18 -9.18 21.80
N THR A 104 10.11 -8.27 22.10
CA THR A 104 9.83 -6.83 22.07
C THR A 104 9.33 -6.38 20.70
N TRP A 105 10.04 -6.75 19.63
CA TRP A 105 9.63 -6.37 18.29
C TRP A 105 8.32 -7.02 17.88
N PHE A 106 8.06 -8.26 18.28
CA PHE A 106 6.78 -8.90 17.99
C PHE A 106 5.61 -8.20 18.71
N PHE A 107 5.80 -7.77 19.97
CA PHE A 107 4.81 -6.99 20.69
C PHE A 107 4.45 -5.72 19.92
N VAL A 108 5.47 -4.95 19.51
CA VAL A 108 5.26 -3.72 18.73
C VAL A 108 4.62 -4.02 17.36
N ALA A 109 4.92 -5.16 16.74
CA ALA A 109 4.32 -5.59 15.49
C ALA A 109 2.80 -5.85 15.63
N LEU A 110 2.38 -6.58 16.67
CA LEU A 110 0.96 -6.87 16.96
C LEU A 110 0.16 -5.57 17.15
N PHE A 111 0.68 -4.63 17.94
CA PHE A 111 0.06 -3.33 18.17
C PHE A 111 0.24 -2.34 17.01
N SER A 112 0.99 -2.71 15.96
CA SER A 112 1.06 -1.94 14.72
C SER A 112 0.00 -2.38 13.73
N LYS A 113 -0.16 -3.69 13.49
CA LYS A 113 -1.19 -4.25 12.62
C LYS A 113 -1.43 -5.73 12.90
N GLN A 114 -2.71 -6.12 12.88
CA GLN A 114 -3.16 -7.48 13.16
C GLN A 114 -2.61 -8.56 12.21
N ASN A 115 -2.18 -8.22 11.00
CA ASN A 115 -1.68 -9.21 10.03
C ASN A 115 -0.38 -9.90 10.49
N THR A 116 0.29 -9.35 11.51
CA THR A 116 1.52 -9.88 12.08
C THR A 116 1.32 -11.12 12.96
N ILE A 117 0.06 -11.51 13.25
CA ILE A 117 -0.29 -12.73 14.01
C ILE A 117 0.25 -14.03 13.39
N THR A 118 0.75 -13.97 12.15
CA THR A 118 1.38 -15.11 11.46
C THR A 118 2.81 -15.37 11.90
N LEU A 119 3.45 -14.47 12.68
CA LEU A 119 4.84 -14.64 13.12
C LEU A 119 5.08 -15.94 13.91
N PRO A 120 4.28 -16.33 14.92
CA PRO A 120 4.51 -17.58 15.64
C PRO A 120 4.55 -18.79 14.70
N ALA A 121 3.67 -18.84 13.71
CA ALA A 121 3.67 -19.88 12.69
C ALA A 121 4.93 -19.83 11.82
N ALA A 122 5.40 -18.63 11.45
CA ALA A 122 6.65 -18.46 10.72
C ALA A 122 7.88 -18.90 11.53
N LEU A 123 7.93 -18.64 12.84
CA LEU A 123 9.04 -19.07 13.71
C LEU A 123 9.06 -20.59 13.88
N ILE A 124 7.90 -21.21 14.10
CA ILE A 124 7.77 -22.66 14.18
C ILE A 124 8.18 -23.29 12.84
N ALA A 125 7.65 -22.78 11.72
CA ALA A 125 7.98 -23.30 10.40
C ALA A 125 9.46 -23.07 10.03
N TYR A 126 10.09 -22.00 10.51
CA TYR A 126 11.53 -21.77 10.36
C TYR A 126 12.33 -22.86 11.07
N ASP A 127 11.99 -23.15 12.33
CA ASP A 127 12.65 -24.20 13.09
C ASP A 127 12.44 -25.58 12.45
N LEU A 128 11.22 -25.89 11.97
CA LEU A 128 10.87 -27.16 11.35
C LEU A 128 11.50 -27.36 9.96
N VAL A 129 11.35 -26.38 9.07
CA VAL A 129 11.73 -26.52 7.65
C VAL A 129 13.19 -26.14 7.47
N ARG A 130 13.60 -24.97 7.96
CA ARG A 130 14.95 -24.43 7.72
C ARG A 130 16.00 -24.97 8.68
N LEU A 131 15.69 -25.05 9.98
CA LEU A 131 16.62 -25.61 10.98
C LEU A 131 16.42 -27.11 11.20
N ARG A 132 15.39 -27.73 10.62
CA ARG A 132 15.07 -29.16 10.73
C ARG A 132 14.95 -29.66 12.17
N ARG A 133 14.49 -28.82 13.08
CA ARG A 133 14.23 -29.13 14.48
C ARG A 133 12.85 -29.77 14.62
N MET A 134 12.79 -31.06 14.30
CA MET A 134 11.55 -31.85 14.36
C MET A 134 10.84 -31.72 15.71
N PRO A 135 9.50 -31.73 15.72
CA PRO A 135 8.72 -31.58 16.94
C PRO A 135 8.98 -32.75 17.87
N ARG A 136 9.07 -32.46 19.16
CA ARG A 136 9.16 -33.45 20.24
C ARG A 136 8.13 -33.10 21.29
N PRO A 137 7.42 -34.08 21.88
CA PRO A 137 6.45 -33.84 22.96
C PRO A 137 7.19 -33.53 24.27
N SER A 138 7.91 -32.41 24.29
CA SER A 138 8.72 -31.97 25.42
C SER A 138 8.56 -30.47 25.61
N TRP A 139 8.43 -30.04 26.87
CA TRP A 139 8.42 -28.62 27.23
C TRP A 139 9.63 -27.87 26.67
N SER A 140 10.80 -28.51 26.62
CA SER A 140 12.03 -27.91 26.08
C SER A 140 11.90 -27.47 24.62
N TRP A 141 11.08 -28.16 23.82
CA TRP A 141 10.80 -27.83 22.43
C TRP A 141 9.74 -26.74 22.32
N ALA A 142 8.68 -26.80 23.14
CA ALA A 142 7.55 -25.86 23.08
C ALA A 142 7.85 -24.49 23.70
N ARG A 143 8.62 -24.44 24.79
CA ARG A 143 8.92 -23.22 25.57
C ARG A 143 9.35 -21.99 24.74
N PRO A 144 10.12 -22.10 23.62
CA PRO A 144 10.51 -20.94 22.84
C PRO A 144 9.37 -20.22 22.13
N TYR A 145 8.25 -20.92 21.88
CA TYR A 145 7.12 -20.38 21.12
C TYR A 145 6.00 -19.88 22.03
N VAL A 146 5.94 -20.37 23.27
CA VAL A 146 4.86 -20.05 24.23
C VAL A 146 4.67 -18.54 24.40
N PRO A 147 5.70 -17.71 24.63
CA PRO A 147 5.50 -16.27 24.77
C PRO A 147 4.87 -15.63 23.52
N PHE A 148 5.29 -16.04 22.31
CA PHE A 148 4.71 -15.53 21.06
C PHE A 148 3.24 -15.93 20.93
N VAL A 149 2.90 -17.18 21.26
CA VAL A 149 1.49 -17.64 21.21
C VAL A 149 0.64 -16.90 22.24
N VAL A 150 1.13 -16.74 23.47
CA VAL A 150 0.42 -16.00 24.53
C VAL A 150 0.18 -14.55 24.13
N MET A 151 1.18 -13.88 23.56
CA MET A 151 1.03 -12.51 23.05
C MET A 151 -0.01 -12.42 21.92
N THR A 152 -0.01 -13.37 20.98
CA THR A 152 -1.02 -13.44 19.91
C THR A 152 -2.41 -13.65 20.48
N CYS A 153 -2.60 -14.63 21.36
CA CYS A 153 -3.89 -14.90 21.99
C CYS A 153 -4.40 -13.71 22.81
N GLY A 154 -3.53 -13.08 23.60
CA GLY A 154 -3.86 -11.88 24.37
C GLY A 154 -4.26 -10.70 23.49
N PHE A 155 -3.52 -10.46 22.39
CA PHE A 155 -3.87 -9.44 21.41
C PHE A 155 -5.22 -9.70 20.73
N LEU A 156 -5.48 -10.94 20.32
CA LEU A 156 -6.74 -11.33 19.69
C LEU A 156 -7.93 -11.22 20.67
N ALA A 157 -7.74 -11.59 21.94
CA ALA A 157 -8.75 -11.42 22.98
C ALA A 157 -9.05 -9.94 23.23
N LEU A 158 -8.02 -9.09 23.35
CA LEU A 158 -8.18 -7.64 23.48
C LEU A 158 -8.94 -7.07 22.29
N ARG A 159 -8.58 -7.48 21.07
CA ARG A 159 -9.24 -7.05 19.84
C ARG A 159 -10.72 -7.45 19.81
N TYR A 160 -11.05 -8.66 20.25
CA TYR A 160 -12.44 -9.10 20.36
C TYR A 160 -13.24 -8.23 21.33
N VAL A 161 -12.68 -7.91 22.49
CA VAL A 161 -13.34 -7.04 23.49
C VAL A 161 -13.54 -5.62 22.96
N VAL A 162 -12.57 -5.05 22.24
CA VAL A 162 -12.61 -3.65 21.78
C VAL A 162 -13.39 -3.47 20.47
N VAL A 163 -13.27 -4.41 19.54
CA VAL A 163 -13.76 -4.29 18.15
C VAL A 163 -14.92 -5.25 17.85
N GLY A 164 -15.16 -6.25 18.71
CA GLY A 164 -16.21 -7.26 18.50
C GLY A 164 -15.88 -8.32 17.45
N THR A 165 -14.64 -8.37 16.96
CA THR A 165 -14.18 -9.42 16.02
C THR A 165 -12.80 -9.93 16.41
N VAL A 166 -12.44 -11.15 16.01
CA VAL A 166 -11.12 -11.75 16.28
C VAL A 166 -10.14 -11.47 15.15
N VAL A 167 -10.48 -11.80 13.90
CA VAL A 167 -9.62 -11.62 12.72
C VAL A 167 -10.31 -10.92 11.56
N ARG A 168 -11.49 -10.33 11.80
CA ARG A 168 -12.43 -9.88 10.75
C ARG A 168 -13.08 -11.07 10.03
N GLU A 169 -13.46 -12.07 10.81
CA GLU A 169 -14.25 -13.23 10.40
C GLU A 169 -15.55 -12.83 9.70
N ASN A 170 -16.08 -11.63 9.96
CA ASN A 170 -17.21 -11.05 9.23
C ASN A 170 -16.92 -10.74 7.75
N GLN A 171 -15.66 -10.70 7.33
CA GLN A 171 -15.26 -10.56 5.93
C GLN A 171 -15.11 -11.92 5.23
N LEU A 172 -15.12 -13.04 5.97
CA LEU A 172 -15.05 -14.38 5.39
C LEU A 172 -16.43 -14.76 4.83
N ASN A 173 -16.64 -14.52 3.54
CA ASN A 173 -17.81 -14.99 2.82
C ASN A 173 -17.40 -15.86 1.63
N VAL A 174 -18.37 -16.58 1.05
CA VAL A 174 -18.12 -17.52 -0.05
C VAL A 174 -17.54 -16.81 -1.28
N THR A 175 -17.93 -15.56 -1.52
CA THR A 175 -17.44 -14.76 -2.66
C THR A 175 -15.97 -14.41 -2.49
N GLU A 176 -15.57 -13.90 -1.32
CA GLU A 176 -14.17 -13.59 -0.98
C GLU A 176 -13.30 -14.84 -1.01
N LEU A 177 -13.81 -15.98 -0.52
CA LEU A 177 -13.07 -17.24 -0.54
C LEU A 177 -12.85 -17.76 -1.97
N ARG A 178 -13.83 -17.61 -2.87
CA ARG A 178 -13.66 -17.94 -4.29
C ARG A 178 -12.67 -17.01 -4.98
N GLY A 179 -12.77 -15.71 -4.71
CA GLY A 179 -11.88 -14.69 -5.28
C GLY A 179 -10.46 -14.71 -4.70
N PHE A 180 -10.24 -15.36 -3.55
CA PHE A 180 -8.94 -15.37 -2.89
C PHE A 180 -7.82 -15.94 -3.76
N LEU A 181 -8.09 -17.01 -4.53
CA LEU A 181 -7.09 -17.57 -5.45
C LEU A 181 -6.73 -16.58 -6.55
N ASP A 182 -7.71 -15.88 -7.11
CA ASP A 182 -7.47 -14.85 -8.13
C ASP A 182 -6.63 -13.69 -7.56
N VAL A 183 -6.95 -13.25 -6.34
CA VAL A 183 -6.19 -12.22 -5.61
C VAL A 183 -4.75 -12.67 -5.38
N VAL A 184 -4.52 -13.92 -4.96
CA VAL A 184 -3.18 -14.48 -4.76
C VAL A 184 -2.42 -14.56 -6.09
N ILE A 185 -3.05 -15.06 -7.16
CA ILE A 185 -2.42 -15.16 -8.49
C ILE A 185 -2.02 -13.78 -8.99
N HIS A 186 -2.93 -12.82 -8.92
CA HIS A 186 -2.71 -11.46 -9.39
C HIS A 186 -1.64 -10.72 -8.60
N HIS A 187 -1.63 -10.85 -7.26
CA HIS A 187 -0.55 -10.30 -6.46
C HIS A 187 0.78 -11.01 -6.67
N THR A 188 0.78 -12.31 -6.97
CA THR A 188 2.00 -13.04 -7.36
C THR A 188 2.55 -12.46 -8.65
N GLN A 189 1.71 -12.29 -9.67
CA GLN A 189 2.10 -11.69 -10.95
C GLN A 189 2.63 -10.27 -10.77
N ARG A 190 1.95 -9.43 -9.99
CA ARG A 190 2.42 -8.06 -9.68
C ARG A 190 3.76 -8.05 -8.94
N THR A 191 4.00 -9.02 -8.06
CA THR A 191 5.27 -9.13 -7.32
C THR A 191 6.41 -9.61 -8.23
N VAL A 192 6.14 -10.56 -9.11
CA VAL A 192 7.16 -11.15 -10.00
C VAL A 192 7.47 -10.24 -11.19
N PHE A 193 6.45 -9.71 -11.87
CA PHE A 193 6.62 -8.96 -13.13
C PHE A 193 6.59 -7.45 -12.96
N GLY A 194 6.13 -6.95 -11.79
CA GLY A 194 6.24 -5.54 -11.43
C GLY A 194 5.30 -4.58 -12.16
N HIS A 195 4.24 -5.07 -12.81
CA HIS A 195 3.22 -4.21 -13.45
C HIS A 195 1.79 -4.77 -13.33
N LEU A 196 0.81 -3.91 -13.66
CA LEU A 196 -0.63 -4.21 -13.60
C LEU A 196 -1.18 -4.84 -14.88
N SER A 197 -0.46 -4.75 -16.00
CA SER A 197 -0.90 -5.26 -17.31
C SER A 197 -0.83 -6.79 -17.39
N ALA A 198 -1.55 -7.36 -18.34
CA ALA A 198 -1.44 -8.77 -18.67
C ALA A 198 0.03 -9.13 -18.98
N VAL A 199 0.52 -10.17 -18.32
CA VAL A 199 1.91 -10.65 -18.47
C VAL A 199 2.09 -11.19 -19.88
N LYS A 200 3.10 -10.68 -20.59
CA LYS A 200 3.38 -11.06 -21.97
C LYS A 200 4.01 -12.46 -22.04
N PRO A 201 3.80 -13.22 -23.12
CA PRO A 201 4.43 -14.55 -23.27
C PRO A 201 5.95 -14.55 -23.09
N ILE A 202 6.62 -13.48 -23.54
CA ILE A 202 8.07 -13.32 -23.39
C ILE A 202 8.50 -13.21 -21.92
N GLU A 203 7.71 -12.59 -21.06
CA GLU A 203 8.02 -12.43 -19.63
C GLU A 203 7.91 -13.78 -18.91
N TRP A 204 6.88 -14.56 -19.24
CA TRP A 204 6.76 -15.95 -18.79
C TRP A 204 7.92 -16.82 -19.27
N ALA A 205 8.34 -16.68 -20.53
CA ALA A 205 9.48 -17.41 -21.07
C ALA A 205 10.77 -17.06 -20.32
N LEU A 206 11.05 -15.78 -20.07
CA LEU A 206 12.22 -15.34 -19.31
C LEU A 206 12.21 -15.84 -17.86
N ALA A 207 11.06 -15.75 -17.18
CA ALA A 207 10.91 -16.30 -15.83
C ALA A 207 11.11 -17.83 -15.80
N GLY A 208 10.57 -18.53 -16.80
CA GLY A 208 10.74 -19.97 -16.99
C GLY A 208 12.20 -20.37 -17.23
N ILE A 209 12.92 -19.62 -18.06
CA ILE A 209 14.37 -19.82 -18.29
C ILE A 209 15.15 -19.61 -17.00
N LEU A 210 14.88 -18.52 -16.26
CA LEU A 210 15.55 -18.26 -14.97
C LEU A 210 15.30 -19.39 -13.96
N ALA A 211 14.06 -19.88 -13.88
CA ALA A 211 13.70 -21.00 -13.03
C ALA A 211 14.44 -22.29 -13.45
N ALA A 212 14.42 -22.63 -14.74
CA ALA A 212 15.11 -23.81 -15.27
C ALA A 212 16.62 -23.76 -15.01
N VAL A 213 17.25 -22.61 -15.26
CA VAL A 213 18.68 -22.37 -15.00
C VAL A 213 18.99 -22.49 -13.50
N SER A 214 18.12 -21.96 -12.62
CA SER A 214 18.26 -22.09 -11.17
C SER A 214 18.15 -23.55 -10.71
N VAL A 215 17.21 -24.33 -11.26
CA VAL A 215 17.06 -25.76 -10.96
C VAL A 215 18.28 -26.55 -11.43
N LEU A 216 18.76 -26.29 -12.65
CA LEU A 216 19.97 -26.92 -13.17
C LEU A 216 21.22 -26.57 -12.36
N ALA A 217 21.30 -25.36 -11.80
CA ALA A 217 22.36 -24.99 -10.86
C ALA A 217 22.22 -25.75 -9.53
N PHE A 218 21.01 -25.80 -8.98
CA PHE A 218 20.69 -26.48 -7.72
C PHE A 218 21.05 -27.98 -7.74
N VAL A 219 20.74 -28.68 -8.84
CA VAL A 219 21.05 -30.11 -9.00
C VAL A 219 22.57 -30.37 -9.06
N ARG A 220 23.38 -29.38 -9.47
CA ARG A 220 24.84 -29.50 -9.52
C ARG A 220 25.53 -29.18 -8.20
N LEU A 221 24.82 -28.67 -7.20
CA LEU A 221 25.38 -28.38 -5.89
C LEU A 221 25.69 -29.66 -5.12
N ASP A 222 26.70 -29.60 -4.25
CA ASP A 222 27.04 -30.68 -3.35
C ASP A 222 25.87 -31.01 -2.41
N PRO A 223 25.73 -32.27 -1.95
CA PRO A 223 24.57 -32.70 -1.16
C PRO A 223 24.31 -31.85 0.10
N ALA A 224 25.37 -31.41 0.78
CA ALA A 224 25.24 -30.56 1.97
C ALA A 224 24.68 -29.16 1.63
N GLU A 225 25.18 -28.54 0.56
CA GLU A 225 24.73 -27.23 0.11
C GLU A 225 23.31 -27.30 -0.45
N ARG A 226 23.02 -28.30 -1.29
CA ARG A 226 21.67 -28.58 -1.79
C ARG A 226 20.67 -28.76 -0.66
N ARG A 227 21.06 -29.50 0.38
CA ARG A 227 20.25 -29.71 1.58
C ARG A 227 20.02 -28.39 2.34
N SER A 228 21.01 -27.51 2.44
CA SER A 228 20.88 -26.20 3.08
C SER A 228 19.99 -25.25 2.27
N LEU A 229 20.36 -24.98 1.01
CA LEU A 229 19.66 -24.03 0.13
C LEU A 229 18.25 -24.51 -0.23
N GLY A 230 18.02 -25.83 -0.36
CA GLY A 230 16.69 -26.37 -0.60
C GLY A 230 15.73 -26.08 0.57
N SER A 231 16.19 -26.26 1.82
CA SER A 231 15.38 -25.90 2.99
C SER A 231 15.12 -24.40 3.10
N ALA A 232 16.08 -23.57 2.70
CA ALA A 232 15.91 -22.12 2.64
C ALA A 232 14.91 -21.72 1.55
N ALA A 233 14.96 -22.34 0.36
CA ALA A 233 14.03 -22.07 -0.74
C ALA A 233 12.59 -22.46 -0.39
N ILE A 234 12.39 -23.60 0.29
CA ILE A 234 11.04 -24.00 0.74
C ILE A 234 10.51 -23.02 1.79
N PHE A 235 11.31 -22.69 2.81
CA PHE A 235 10.86 -21.82 3.89
C PHE A 235 10.67 -20.38 3.40
N PHE A 236 11.70 -19.75 2.84
CA PHE A 236 11.65 -18.35 2.44
C PHE A 236 10.90 -18.12 1.12
N GLY A 237 10.71 -19.14 0.27
CA GLY A 237 9.86 -19.04 -0.90
C GLY A 237 8.41 -19.40 -0.58
N LEU A 238 8.11 -20.70 -0.51
CA LEU A 238 6.74 -21.21 -0.43
C LEU A 238 6.06 -20.88 0.90
N VAL A 239 6.68 -21.25 2.03
CA VAL A 239 6.06 -21.10 3.36
C VAL A 239 5.88 -19.63 3.71
N TRP A 240 6.91 -18.80 3.48
CA TRP A 240 6.85 -17.37 3.76
C TRP A 240 5.78 -16.68 2.91
N TRP A 241 5.67 -17.02 1.62
CA TRP A 241 4.62 -16.49 0.76
C TRP A 241 3.23 -16.83 1.30
N ILE A 242 2.96 -18.12 1.59
CA ILE A 242 1.67 -18.57 2.12
C ILE A 242 1.30 -17.82 3.41
N LEU A 243 2.23 -17.75 4.37
CA LEU A 243 2.00 -17.05 5.64
C LEU A 243 1.83 -15.54 5.45
N GLY A 244 2.52 -14.94 4.48
CA GLY A 244 2.45 -13.52 4.17
C GLY A 244 1.14 -13.12 3.48
N VAL A 245 0.59 -13.98 2.60
CA VAL A 245 -0.66 -13.70 1.88
C VAL A 245 -1.91 -14.18 2.63
N ALA A 246 -1.79 -15.09 3.59
CA ALA A 246 -2.94 -15.60 4.34
C ALA A 246 -3.84 -14.50 4.95
N PRO A 247 -3.31 -13.40 5.55
CA PRO A 247 -4.15 -12.32 6.08
C PRO A 247 -4.93 -11.54 5.01
N VAL A 248 -4.58 -11.67 3.72
CA VAL A 248 -5.28 -10.98 2.61
C VAL A 248 -6.70 -11.51 2.44
N VAL A 249 -6.97 -12.76 2.83
CA VAL A 249 -8.32 -13.37 2.75
C VAL A 249 -9.38 -12.60 3.55
N VAL A 250 -8.97 -11.84 4.56
CA VAL A 250 -9.84 -11.00 5.40
C VAL A 250 -9.56 -9.50 5.24
N ALA A 251 -8.85 -9.11 4.18
CA ALA A 251 -8.57 -7.70 3.90
C ALA A 251 -9.84 -6.92 3.52
N GLY A 252 -10.77 -7.59 2.84
CA GLY A 252 -12.05 -7.01 2.37
C GLY A 252 -11.92 -6.10 1.14
N TYR A 253 -10.72 -5.98 0.57
CA TYR A 253 -10.47 -5.38 -0.75
C TYR A 253 -9.06 -5.71 -1.23
N GLU A 254 -8.88 -5.65 -2.55
CA GLU A 254 -7.60 -5.87 -3.20
C GLU A 254 -6.75 -4.58 -3.19
N SER A 255 -5.49 -4.68 -2.76
CA SER A 255 -4.49 -3.62 -2.94
C SER A 255 -3.09 -4.22 -2.88
N PRO A 256 -2.17 -3.83 -3.79
CA PRO A 256 -0.81 -4.38 -3.83
C PRO A 256 -0.01 -4.16 -2.53
N ARG A 257 -0.37 -3.17 -1.69
CA ARG A 257 0.29 -3.00 -0.39
C ARG A 257 0.05 -4.17 0.58
N HIS A 258 -1.01 -4.95 0.41
CA HIS A 258 -1.32 -6.06 1.31
C HIS A 258 -0.30 -7.21 1.23
N VAL A 259 0.45 -7.31 0.12
CA VAL A 259 1.50 -8.32 -0.05
C VAL A 259 2.90 -7.82 0.31
N TYR A 260 3.03 -6.66 0.96
CA TYR A 260 4.33 -6.08 1.31
C TYR A 260 5.21 -7.04 2.12
N LEU A 261 4.66 -7.70 3.14
CA LEU A 261 5.37 -8.72 3.94
C LEU A 261 5.64 -10.00 3.13
N ALA A 262 4.70 -10.41 2.29
CA ALA A 262 4.80 -11.61 1.47
C ALA A 262 5.89 -11.48 0.39
N ALA A 263 6.08 -10.29 -0.17
CA ALA A 263 7.04 -10.00 -1.23
C ALA A 263 8.51 -10.25 -0.83
N VAL A 264 8.81 -10.31 0.48
CA VAL A 264 10.11 -10.80 0.99
C VAL A 264 10.42 -12.17 0.40
N ALA A 265 9.42 -13.03 0.19
CA ALA A 265 9.62 -14.36 -0.35
C ALA A 265 10.24 -14.35 -1.74
N TRP A 266 9.72 -13.49 -2.62
CA TRP A 266 10.22 -13.38 -3.99
C TRP A 266 11.65 -12.81 -4.03
N ALA A 267 11.92 -11.78 -3.24
CA ALA A 267 13.26 -11.23 -3.10
C ALA A 267 14.27 -12.28 -2.59
N MET A 268 13.87 -13.13 -1.64
CA MET A 268 14.69 -14.23 -1.12
C MET A 268 14.90 -15.34 -2.16
N VAL A 269 13.89 -15.68 -2.95
CA VAL A 269 14.01 -16.65 -4.06
C VAL A 269 15.03 -16.16 -5.09
N LEU A 270 14.99 -14.89 -5.47
CA LEU A 270 15.98 -14.31 -6.39
C LEU A 270 17.39 -14.29 -5.79
N GLY A 271 17.53 -13.97 -4.50
CA GLY A 271 18.79 -14.10 -3.76
C GLY A 271 19.34 -15.53 -3.76
N LEU A 272 18.47 -16.52 -3.53
CA LEU A 272 18.80 -17.94 -3.56
C LEU A 272 19.23 -18.39 -4.96
N SER A 273 18.54 -17.97 -6.01
CA SER A 273 18.93 -18.26 -7.41
C SER A 273 20.33 -17.74 -7.72
N VAL A 274 20.65 -16.51 -7.32
CA VAL A 274 22.01 -15.94 -7.49
C VAL A 274 23.03 -16.72 -6.68
N GLN A 275 22.71 -17.13 -5.45
CA GLN A 275 23.58 -17.99 -4.64
C GLN A 275 23.87 -19.32 -5.35
N MET A 276 22.83 -20.00 -5.85
CA MET A 276 22.96 -21.29 -6.55
C MET A 276 23.82 -21.18 -7.81
N LEU A 277 23.71 -20.08 -8.55
CA LEU A 277 24.50 -19.85 -9.77
C LEU A 277 25.96 -19.49 -9.50
N ALA A 278 26.23 -18.86 -8.35
CA ALA A 278 27.58 -18.44 -7.96
C ALA A 278 28.36 -19.52 -7.19
N SER A 279 27.68 -20.44 -6.50
CA SER A 279 28.29 -21.53 -5.74
C SER A 279 29.02 -22.54 -6.64
N GLY A 280 30.26 -22.89 -6.28
CA GLY A 280 31.08 -23.87 -7.02
C GLY A 280 31.43 -23.47 -8.46
N ALA A 281 31.09 -22.25 -8.88
CA ALA A 281 31.21 -21.77 -10.25
C ALA A 281 32.59 -21.15 -10.54
N GLY A 282 33.10 -21.40 -11.77
CA GLY A 282 34.21 -20.65 -12.34
C GLY A 282 33.84 -19.18 -12.59
N ALA A 283 34.84 -18.34 -12.87
CA ALA A 283 34.68 -16.88 -12.97
C ALA A 283 33.57 -16.47 -13.96
N ALA A 284 33.50 -17.10 -15.14
CA ALA A 284 32.50 -16.79 -16.16
C ALA A 284 31.04 -16.91 -15.68
N ARG A 285 30.70 -17.97 -14.93
CA ARG A 285 29.34 -18.16 -14.38
C ARG A 285 29.02 -17.16 -13.27
N LYS A 286 30.02 -16.79 -12.46
CA LYS A 286 29.85 -15.74 -11.44
C LYS A 286 29.57 -14.38 -12.10
N TYR A 287 30.30 -14.03 -13.16
CA TYR A 287 30.02 -12.83 -13.93
C TYR A 287 28.63 -12.87 -14.58
N ALA A 288 28.23 -14.03 -15.14
CA ALA A 288 26.88 -14.20 -15.67
C ALA A 288 25.80 -14.01 -14.59
N ALA A 289 25.98 -14.57 -13.39
CA ALA A 289 25.03 -14.38 -12.28
C ALA A 289 24.93 -12.91 -11.84
N VAL A 290 26.05 -12.19 -11.78
CA VAL A 290 26.08 -10.75 -11.48
C VAL A 290 25.41 -9.95 -12.60
N ALA A 291 25.66 -10.28 -13.87
CA ALA A 291 25.02 -9.62 -15.00
C ALA A 291 23.49 -9.85 -14.99
N THR A 292 23.03 -11.08 -14.74
CA THR A 292 21.60 -11.38 -14.58
C THR A 292 20.98 -10.60 -13.42
N ALA A 293 21.66 -10.54 -12.28
CA ALA A 293 21.24 -9.74 -11.13
C ALA A 293 21.11 -8.25 -11.49
N ALA A 294 22.08 -7.69 -12.20
CA ALA A 294 22.06 -6.30 -12.65
C ALA A 294 20.90 -6.02 -13.63
N VAL A 295 20.62 -6.93 -14.56
CA VAL A 295 19.48 -6.83 -15.48
C VAL A 295 18.14 -6.83 -14.72
N ILE A 296 17.98 -7.72 -13.72
CA ILE A 296 16.77 -7.76 -12.89
C ILE A 296 16.59 -6.46 -12.10
N VAL A 297 17.68 -5.94 -11.50
CA VAL A 297 17.67 -4.65 -10.79
C VAL A 297 17.28 -3.51 -11.73
N ALA A 298 17.85 -3.46 -12.93
CA ALA A 298 17.52 -2.45 -13.92
C ALA A 298 16.04 -2.54 -14.35
N ALA A 299 15.53 -3.74 -14.61
CA ALA A 299 14.14 -3.96 -14.98
C ALA A 299 13.17 -3.48 -13.88
N TYR A 300 13.39 -3.87 -12.63
CA TYR A 300 12.55 -3.40 -11.53
C TYR A 300 12.67 -1.90 -11.29
N SER A 301 13.86 -1.31 -11.48
CA SER A 301 14.06 0.13 -11.35
C SER A 301 13.25 0.91 -12.38
N VAL A 302 13.25 0.47 -13.65
CA VAL A 302 12.46 1.09 -14.72
C VAL A 302 10.97 0.97 -14.43
N GLN A 303 10.51 -0.20 -14.00
CA GLN A 303 9.09 -0.43 -13.66
C GLN A 303 8.66 0.41 -12.45
N LEU A 304 9.48 0.45 -11.39
CA LEU A 304 9.22 1.26 -10.21
C LEU A 304 9.14 2.75 -10.57
N PHE A 305 10.06 3.22 -11.41
CA PHE A 305 10.05 4.61 -11.90
C PHE A 305 8.75 4.94 -12.63
N ALA A 306 8.24 4.03 -13.47
CA ALA A 306 6.96 4.21 -14.15
C ALA A 306 5.78 4.28 -13.17
N VAL A 307 5.72 3.38 -12.17
CA VAL A 307 4.64 3.38 -11.16
C VAL A 307 4.69 4.64 -10.30
N VAL A 308 5.87 5.03 -9.80
CA VAL A 308 6.05 6.26 -9.01
C VAL A 308 5.76 7.51 -9.85
N GLY A 309 6.07 7.49 -11.15
CA GLY A 309 5.66 8.54 -12.08
C GLY A 309 4.16 8.79 -12.08
N GLY A 310 3.35 7.73 -12.08
CA GLY A 310 1.88 7.83 -11.95
C GLY A 310 1.41 8.47 -10.63
N TRP A 311 2.08 8.15 -9.52
CA TRP A 311 1.83 8.80 -8.23
C TRP A 311 2.20 10.29 -8.25
N ASN A 312 3.31 10.66 -8.89
CA ASN A 312 3.75 12.04 -9.01
C ASN A 312 2.79 12.89 -9.85
N VAL A 313 2.28 12.34 -10.97
CA VAL A 313 1.26 13.00 -11.79
C VAL A 313 -0.01 13.22 -10.96
N SER A 314 -0.49 12.18 -10.29
CA SER A 314 -1.70 12.28 -9.44
C SER A 314 -1.53 13.32 -8.32
N ALA A 315 -0.36 13.35 -7.67
CA ALA A 315 -0.04 14.34 -6.63
C ALA A 315 0.03 15.77 -7.18
N ALA A 316 0.58 15.97 -8.38
CA ALA A 316 0.64 17.28 -9.03
C ALA A 316 -0.76 17.81 -9.36
N ILE A 317 -1.61 16.97 -9.94
CA ILE A 317 -3.02 17.29 -10.23
C ILE A 317 -3.76 17.67 -8.94
N SER A 318 -3.52 16.92 -7.86
CA SER A 318 -4.16 17.17 -6.56
C SER A 318 -3.77 18.51 -5.96
N LYS A 319 -2.48 18.86 -6.01
CA LYS A 319 -1.99 20.18 -5.54
C LYS A 319 -2.58 21.32 -6.36
N THR A 320 -2.65 21.15 -7.68
CA THR A 320 -3.29 22.15 -8.57
C THR A 320 -4.77 22.32 -8.24
N ALA A 321 -5.49 21.22 -7.97
CA ALA A 321 -6.90 21.28 -7.61
C ALA A 321 -7.15 22.06 -6.32
N VAL A 322 -6.38 21.78 -5.27
CA VAL A 322 -6.45 22.51 -3.98
C VAL A 322 -6.10 23.99 -4.16
N ALA A 323 -4.98 24.28 -4.82
CA ALA A 323 -4.53 25.66 -5.01
C ALA A 323 -5.52 26.48 -5.87
N ARG A 324 -6.10 25.89 -6.91
CA ARG A 324 -7.09 26.55 -7.76
C ARG A 324 -8.42 26.77 -7.04
N LEU A 325 -8.86 25.80 -6.25
CA LEU A 325 -10.03 25.98 -5.39
C LEU A 325 -9.82 27.14 -4.40
N GLU A 326 -8.67 27.19 -3.74
CA GLU A 326 -8.35 28.26 -2.79
C GLU A 326 -8.33 29.63 -3.46
N LEU A 327 -7.65 29.76 -4.60
CA LEU A 327 -7.62 31.01 -5.36
C LEU A 327 -9.02 31.47 -5.78
N GLU A 328 -9.86 30.55 -6.27
CA GLU A 328 -11.22 30.88 -6.71
C GLU A 328 -12.14 31.26 -5.55
N ALA A 329 -12.11 30.50 -4.45
CA ALA A 329 -12.92 30.77 -3.27
C ALA A 329 -12.56 32.11 -2.60
N LEU A 330 -11.28 32.51 -2.66
CA LEU A 330 -10.83 33.79 -2.15
C LEU A 330 -11.17 34.95 -3.09
N ALA A 331 -11.10 34.75 -4.40
CA ALA A 331 -11.42 35.76 -5.41
C ALA A 331 -12.93 36.03 -5.53
N THR A 332 -13.77 35.04 -5.22
CA THR A 332 -15.24 35.17 -5.30
C THR A 332 -15.82 35.92 -4.09
N PRO A 333 -16.95 36.63 -4.26
CA PRO A 333 -17.64 37.29 -3.16
C PRO A 333 -18.02 36.29 -2.04
N PRO A 334 -17.93 36.68 -0.75
CA PRO A 334 -18.40 35.85 0.34
C PRO A 334 -19.87 35.45 0.17
N GLY A 335 -20.18 34.19 0.47
CA GLY A 335 -21.50 33.60 0.27
C GLY A 335 -21.74 33.03 -1.12
N SER A 336 -20.78 33.10 -2.05
CA SER A 336 -20.89 32.44 -3.36
C SER A 336 -21.02 30.92 -3.24
N LEU A 337 -21.65 30.30 -4.24
CA LEU A 337 -21.73 28.84 -4.37
C LEU A 337 -20.62 28.35 -5.30
N VAL A 338 -19.79 27.44 -4.82
CA VAL A 338 -18.71 26.81 -5.58
C VAL A 338 -19.03 25.33 -5.75
N ILE A 339 -19.25 24.89 -6.99
CA ILE A 339 -19.44 23.48 -7.33
C ILE A 339 -18.12 22.92 -7.85
N VAL A 340 -17.57 21.92 -7.18
CA VAL A 340 -16.21 21.42 -7.44
C VAL A 340 -16.24 19.96 -7.86
N GLY A 341 -15.73 19.69 -9.05
CA GLY A 341 -15.45 18.35 -9.56
C GLY A 341 -13.96 18.08 -9.64
N VAL A 342 -13.38 17.44 -8.62
CA VAL A 342 -11.98 16.99 -8.64
C VAL A 342 -11.83 15.62 -9.31
N PRO A 343 -10.65 15.30 -9.87
CA PRO A 343 -10.40 14.03 -10.53
C PRO A 343 -10.52 12.85 -9.58
N ILE A 344 -11.11 11.75 -10.05
CA ILE A 344 -11.23 10.49 -9.33
C ILE A 344 -9.91 9.72 -9.54
N SER A 345 -9.02 9.70 -8.54
CA SER A 345 -7.74 9.00 -8.66
C SER A 345 -7.09 8.53 -7.34
N SER A 346 -7.65 8.81 -6.17
CA SER A 346 -7.35 8.11 -4.89
C SER A 346 -8.04 8.75 -3.67
N TRP A 347 -8.03 10.09 -3.58
CA TRP A 347 -8.52 10.86 -2.42
C TRP A 347 -9.83 11.56 -2.70
N GLU A 348 -10.51 11.24 -3.80
CA GLU A 348 -11.72 11.93 -4.23
C GLU A 348 -12.73 12.09 -3.09
N TRP A 349 -12.96 11.04 -2.31
CA TRP A 349 -13.88 11.03 -1.17
C TRP A 349 -13.48 12.02 -0.07
N ALA A 350 -12.24 12.50 -0.01
CA ALA A 350 -11.77 13.49 0.95
C ALA A 350 -11.87 14.94 0.45
N ALA A 351 -12.48 15.19 -0.72
CA ALA A 351 -12.53 16.53 -1.31
C ALA A 351 -13.10 17.62 -0.38
N PRO A 352 -14.10 17.40 0.48
CA PRO A 352 -14.57 18.43 1.41
C PRO A 352 -13.48 18.93 2.37
N PHE A 353 -12.56 18.05 2.79
CA PHE A 353 -11.46 18.44 3.69
C PHE A 353 -10.38 19.26 2.98
N MET A 354 -10.34 19.21 1.65
CA MET A 354 -9.36 19.94 0.86
C MET A 354 -9.57 21.47 0.93
N ALA A 355 -10.76 21.91 1.37
CA ALA A 355 -11.14 23.31 1.48
C ALA A 355 -10.84 23.92 2.87
N GLN A 356 -10.20 23.15 3.75
CA GLN A 356 -9.95 23.51 5.14
C GLN A 356 -8.46 23.39 5.49
N PRO A 357 -8.00 24.11 6.54
CA PRO A 357 -6.68 23.86 7.10
C PRO A 357 -6.52 22.39 7.51
N PRO A 358 -5.34 21.79 7.29
CA PRO A 358 -4.10 22.47 6.91
C PRO A 358 -3.86 22.51 5.38
N TYR A 359 -4.82 22.07 4.55
CA TYR A 359 -4.66 22.01 3.09
C TYR A 359 -4.79 23.37 2.41
N THR A 360 -5.58 24.26 3.00
CA THR A 360 -5.71 25.68 2.64
C THR A 360 -5.26 26.55 3.81
N ARG A 361 -4.90 27.81 3.53
CA ARG A 361 -4.48 28.77 4.56
C ARG A 361 -5.61 29.20 5.47
N THR A 362 -6.83 29.15 4.96
CA THR A 362 -8.06 29.53 5.67
C THR A 362 -9.14 28.49 5.42
N ASP A 363 -10.09 28.38 6.34
CA ASP A 363 -11.26 27.53 6.13
C ASP A 363 -12.18 28.20 5.10
N LEU A 364 -12.14 27.71 3.86
CA LEU A 364 -12.93 28.24 2.76
C LEU A 364 -14.42 27.99 2.97
N THR A 365 -14.79 26.98 3.77
CA THR A 365 -16.19 26.65 4.06
C THR A 365 -16.87 27.71 4.94
N GLN A 366 -16.10 28.57 5.60
CA GLN A 366 -16.62 29.74 6.33
C GLN A 366 -16.93 30.93 5.40
N ARG A 367 -16.42 30.91 4.15
CA ARG A 367 -16.52 32.02 3.20
C ARG A 367 -17.47 31.71 2.05
N VAL A 368 -17.42 30.50 1.51
CA VAL A 368 -18.21 30.07 0.35
C VAL A 368 -18.93 28.76 0.64
N TYR A 369 -20.07 28.55 -0.02
CA TYR A 369 -20.76 27.27 -0.01
C TYR A 369 -20.09 26.34 -1.00
N ILE A 370 -19.73 25.13 -0.57
CA ILE A 370 -19.04 24.16 -1.44
C ILE A 370 -19.92 22.94 -1.64
N VAL A 371 -20.16 22.58 -2.90
CA VAL A 371 -20.86 21.36 -3.29
C VAL A 371 -19.94 20.50 -4.13
N THR A 372 -19.83 19.22 -3.79
CA THR A 372 -19.09 18.22 -4.56
C THR A 372 -20.02 17.07 -4.95
N PRO A 373 -19.75 16.33 -6.04
CA PRO A 373 -20.42 15.07 -6.32
C PRO A 373 -20.29 14.06 -5.17
N TRP A 374 -21.26 13.16 -5.05
CA TRP A 374 -21.39 12.17 -3.98
C TRP A 374 -20.14 11.30 -3.84
N ARG A 375 -19.58 10.87 -4.99
CA ARG A 375 -18.36 10.04 -5.01
C ARG A 375 -17.15 10.75 -4.39
N LEU A 376 -17.14 12.08 -4.47
CA LEU A 376 -16.08 12.93 -3.94
C LEU A 376 -16.34 13.37 -2.48
N HIS A 377 -17.43 12.93 -1.86
CA HIS A 377 -17.78 13.36 -0.51
C HIS A 377 -17.35 12.34 0.55
N CYS A 378 -16.90 12.84 1.71
CA CYS A 378 -16.30 12.01 2.75
C CYS A 378 -17.32 11.19 3.52
N CYS A 379 -18.49 11.78 3.74
CA CYS A 379 -19.58 11.20 4.52
C CYS A 379 -20.73 10.83 3.58
N ARG A 380 -20.55 9.80 2.75
CA ARG A 380 -21.51 9.40 1.69
C ARG A 380 -22.96 9.25 2.17
N GLY A 381 -23.19 8.75 3.39
CA GLY A 381 -24.53 8.62 3.98
C GLY A 381 -25.16 9.95 4.41
N GLN A 382 -24.37 11.02 4.54
CA GLN A 382 -24.80 12.36 4.93
C GLN A 382 -24.82 13.34 3.76
N TRP A 383 -24.18 12.98 2.64
CA TRP A 383 -23.97 13.84 1.48
C TRP A 383 -25.25 14.48 0.95
N LEU A 384 -26.31 13.71 0.74
CA LEU A 384 -27.55 14.23 0.15
C LEU A 384 -28.17 15.33 1.01
N ALA A 385 -28.28 15.07 2.32
CA ALA A 385 -28.82 16.03 3.28
C ALA A 385 -27.93 17.28 3.40
N HIS A 386 -26.60 17.10 3.42
CA HIS A 386 -25.65 18.20 3.43
C HIS A 386 -25.76 19.07 2.18
N THR A 387 -25.69 18.47 0.99
CA THR A 387 -25.77 19.18 -0.29
C THR A 387 -27.08 19.94 -0.43
N ARG A 388 -28.23 19.36 -0.05
CA ARG A 388 -29.51 20.07 -0.08
C ARG A 388 -29.52 21.30 0.80
N ARG A 389 -29.12 21.12 2.06
CA ARG A 389 -29.07 22.22 3.02
C ARG A 389 -28.18 23.35 2.51
N THR A 390 -26.99 23.02 2.00
CA THR A 390 -26.06 23.97 1.40
C THR A 390 -26.70 24.75 0.24
N LEU A 391 -27.42 24.07 -0.66
CA LEU A 391 -28.11 24.70 -1.79
C LEU A 391 -29.31 25.57 -1.33
N GLU A 392 -30.06 25.14 -0.31
CA GLU A 392 -31.19 25.88 0.25
C GLU A 392 -30.73 27.15 0.98
N GLU A 393 -29.72 27.04 1.85
CA GLU A 393 -29.12 28.15 2.59
C GLU A 393 -28.54 29.20 1.63
N TRP A 394 -27.82 28.74 0.60
CA TRP A 394 -27.30 29.63 -0.44
C TRP A 394 -28.42 30.35 -1.19
N ASN A 395 -29.46 29.63 -1.62
CA ASN A 395 -30.57 30.20 -2.38
C ASN A 395 -31.43 31.19 -1.57
N ALA A 396 -31.55 30.97 -0.26
CA ALA A 396 -32.26 31.88 0.65
C ALA A 396 -31.53 33.21 0.87
N ARG A 397 -30.23 33.28 0.52
CA ARG A 397 -29.38 34.44 0.78
C ARG A 397 -29.75 35.64 -0.10
N ARG A 398 -29.69 36.83 0.49
CA ARG A 398 -29.87 38.12 -0.20
C ARG A 398 -28.70 39.05 0.13
N PRO A 399 -28.13 39.77 -0.87
CA PRO A 399 -28.41 39.70 -2.30
C PRO A 399 -27.93 38.38 -2.95
N PRO A 400 -28.38 38.05 -4.18
CA PRO A 400 -27.92 36.86 -4.89
C PRO A 400 -26.41 36.93 -5.13
N THR A 401 -25.68 35.92 -4.68
CA THR A 401 -24.24 35.79 -4.91
C THR A 401 -23.96 34.98 -6.18
N PRO A 402 -22.73 35.04 -6.75
CA PRO A 402 -22.33 34.25 -7.91
C PRO A 402 -22.35 32.73 -7.68
N ILE A 403 -22.41 31.98 -8.78
CA ILE A 403 -22.16 30.54 -8.83
C ILE A 403 -20.89 30.32 -9.64
N VAL A 404 -19.96 29.53 -9.11
CA VAL A 404 -18.76 29.10 -9.83
C VAL A 404 -18.70 27.59 -9.90
N ALA A 405 -18.50 27.05 -11.09
CA ALA A 405 -18.25 25.64 -11.31
C ALA A 405 -16.78 25.44 -11.71
N LEU A 406 -16.10 24.55 -10.99
CA LEU A 406 -14.72 24.15 -11.25
C LEU A 406 -14.69 22.66 -11.57
N ALA A 407 -14.13 22.30 -12.71
CA ALA A 407 -13.90 20.92 -13.10
C ALA A 407 -12.44 20.73 -13.53
N PHE A 408 -11.86 19.57 -13.22
CA PHE A 408 -10.45 19.29 -13.49
C PHE A 408 -10.32 18.08 -14.41
N ASP A 409 -9.50 18.22 -15.45
CA ASP A 409 -9.15 17.11 -16.32
C ASP A 409 -8.29 16.08 -15.53
N PRO A 410 -8.67 14.79 -15.54
CA PRO A 410 -8.04 13.78 -14.69
C PRO A 410 -6.65 13.34 -15.17
N ARG A 411 -6.24 13.69 -16.39
CA ARG A 411 -4.94 13.28 -16.97
C ARG A 411 -3.92 14.41 -16.93
N THR A 412 -4.38 15.62 -17.21
CA THR A 412 -3.55 16.82 -17.35
C THR A 412 -3.60 17.73 -16.14
N GLY A 413 -4.67 17.64 -15.33
CA GLY A 413 -4.96 18.59 -14.27
C GLY A 413 -5.39 19.97 -14.77
N ALA A 414 -5.68 20.10 -16.07
CA ALA A 414 -6.23 21.33 -16.63
C ALA A 414 -7.56 21.67 -15.95
N VAL A 415 -7.76 22.94 -15.62
CA VAL A 415 -8.97 23.41 -14.95
C VAL A 415 -9.92 24.07 -15.96
N SER A 416 -11.17 23.63 -15.94
CA SER A 416 -12.29 24.31 -16.57
C SER A 416 -13.05 25.08 -15.49
N ARG A 417 -13.25 26.37 -15.74
CA ARG A 417 -13.98 27.29 -14.86
C ARG A 417 -15.16 27.86 -15.63
N LEU A 418 -16.32 27.93 -14.98
CA LEU A 418 -17.49 28.61 -15.50
C LEU A 418 -18.23 29.33 -14.38
N THR A 419 -18.69 30.53 -14.68
CA THR A 419 -19.52 31.33 -13.78
C THR A 419 -20.92 31.52 -14.35
N ASP A 420 -21.85 31.87 -13.49
CA ASP A 420 -23.20 32.25 -13.88
C ASP A 420 -23.27 33.54 -14.69
N ALA A 421 -22.22 34.38 -14.64
CA ALA A 421 -22.07 35.53 -15.52
C ALA A 421 -21.74 35.11 -16.96
N GLU A 422 -20.90 34.08 -17.13
CA GLU A 422 -20.54 33.52 -18.44
C GLU A 422 -21.63 32.59 -19.00
N TYR A 423 -22.35 31.90 -18.10
CA TYR A 423 -23.44 31.00 -18.44
C TYR A 423 -24.62 31.18 -17.48
N PRO A 424 -25.57 32.08 -17.83
CA PRO A 424 -26.76 32.34 -17.01
C PRO A 424 -27.58 31.09 -16.68
N GLY A 425 -27.49 30.03 -17.50
CA GLY A 425 -28.12 28.73 -17.24
C GLY A 425 -27.69 28.05 -15.93
N LEU A 426 -26.56 28.42 -15.33
CA LEU A 426 -26.21 27.93 -13.98
C LEU A 426 -27.27 28.36 -12.94
N ARG A 427 -27.87 29.55 -13.09
CA ARG A 427 -28.90 30.04 -12.15
C ARG A 427 -30.23 29.31 -12.27
N THR A 428 -30.53 28.72 -13.44
CA THR A 428 -31.74 27.90 -13.63
C THR A 428 -31.49 26.44 -13.23
N LEU A 429 -30.25 25.97 -13.37
CA LEU A 429 -29.86 24.61 -13.02
C LEU A 429 -29.84 24.35 -11.51
N VAL A 430 -29.41 25.33 -10.70
CA VAL A 430 -29.36 25.16 -9.23
C VAL A 430 -30.74 24.93 -8.59
N PRO A 431 -31.81 25.67 -8.93
CA PRO A 431 -33.17 25.35 -8.52
C PRO A 431 -33.59 23.93 -8.90
N ALA A 432 -33.30 23.49 -10.14
CA ALA A 432 -33.63 22.14 -10.58
C ALA A 432 -32.89 21.06 -9.76
N LEU A 433 -31.63 21.29 -9.37
CA LEU A 433 -30.90 20.37 -8.50
C LEU A 433 -31.55 20.21 -7.12
N ARG A 434 -32.26 21.24 -6.61
CA ARG A 434 -32.94 21.18 -5.30
C ARG A 434 -34.18 20.29 -5.32
N GLU A 435 -34.86 20.19 -6.47
CA GLU A 435 -36.06 19.36 -6.64
C GLU A 435 -35.73 17.87 -6.81
N ILE A 436 -34.45 17.52 -7.02
CA ILE A 436 -34.05 16.14 -7.22
C ILE A 436 -34.02 15.39 -5.90
N ASP A 437 -35.00 14.50 -5.73
CA ASP A 437 -35.14 13.76 -4.49
C ASP A 437 -34.24 12.52 -4.35
N SER A 438 -33.69 12.04 -5.45
CA SER A 438 -32.84 10.85 -5.50
C SER A 438 -31.35 11.19 -5.42
N LEU A 439 -30.61 10.51 -4.54
CA LEU A 439 -29.15 10.59 -4.44
C LEU A 439 -28.47 10.38 -5.80
N GLU A 440 -28.85 9.32 -6.50
CA GLU A 440 -28.26 8.94 -7.79
C GLU A 440 -28.61 9.93 -8.90
N ALA A 441 -29.82 10.49 -8.87
CA ALA A 441 -30.23 11.48 -9.86
C ALA A 441 -29.51 12.83 -9.65
N LEU A 442 -29.31 13.23 -8.38
CA LEU A 442 -28.61 14.47 -8.04
C LEU A 442 -27.13 14.36 -8.39
N ASP A 443 -26.48 13.25 -8.00
CA ASP A 443 -25.08 12.99 -8.30
C ASP A 443 -24.81 12.95 -9.81
N ARG A 444 -25.65 12.20 -10.56
CA ARG A 444 -25.53 12.16 -12.03
C ARG A 444 -25.73 13.53 -12.68
N SER A 445 -26.54 14.40 -12.11
CA SER A 445 -26.77 15.73 -12.67
C SER A 445 -25.58 16.66 -12.42
N LEU A 446 -25.00 16.61 -11.21
CA LEU A 446 -23.75 17.31 -10.89
C LEU A 446 -22.59 16.82 -11.77
N LEU A 447 -22.42 15.50 -11.90
CA LEU A 447 -21.36 14.92 -12.72
C LEU A 447 -21.50 15.28 -14.20
N ARG A 448 -22.72 15.24 -14.76
CA ARG A 448 -22.94 15.64 -16.17
C ARG A 448 -22.59 17.10 -16.42
N MET A 449 -22.98 18.01 -15.52
CA MET A 449 -22.62 19.42 -15.62
C MET A 449 -21.10 19.61 -15.58
N LEU A 450 -20.41 18.93 -14.66
CA LEU A 450 -18.94 18.99 -14.54
C LEU A 450 -18.23 18.38 -15.76
N ASP A 451 -18.75 17.32 -16.33
CA ASP A 451 -18.19 16.69 -17.54
C ASP A 451 -18.36 17.58 -18.79
N GLN A 452 -19.50 18.26 -18.93
CA GLN A 452 -19.73 19.25 -19.98
C GLN A 452 -18.77 20.45 -19.88
N LEU A 453 -18.37 20.83 -18.66
CA LEU A 453 -17.35 21.86 -18.43
C LEU A 453 -15.97 21.42 -18.90
N VAL A 454 -15.58 20.17 -18.64
CA VAL A 454 -14.28 19.62 -19.07
C VAL A 454 -14.24 19.48 -20.59
N THR A 455 -15.30 18.95 -21.19
CA THR A 455 -15.38 18.70 -22.65
C THR A 455 -15.69 19.96 -23.47
N ARG A 456 -15.98 21.09 -22.82
CA ARG A 456 -16.45 22.35 -23.44
C ARG A 456 -17.71 22.17 -24.30
N GLN A 457 -18.56 21.20 -23.97
CA GLN A 457 -19.80 20.87 -24.67
C GLN A 457 -21.04 21.38 -23.92
N LEU A 458 -21.03 22.64 -23.47
CA LEU A 458 -22.24 23.22 -22.87
C LEU A 458 -23.26 23.52 -23.99
N PRO A 459 -24.52 23.07 -23.88
CA PRO A 459 -25.56 23.50 -24.80
C PRO A 459 -25.73 25.02 -24.67
N ARG A 460 -25.61 25.72 -25.80
CA ARG A 460 -25.77 27.18 -25.90
C ARG A 460 -27.19 27.62 -25.60
#